data_AF-A0A167EP32-F1
#
_entry.id   AF-A0A167EP32-F1
#
_cell.length_a   1.000
_cell.length_b   1.000
_cell.length_c   1.000
_cell.angle_alpha   90.00
_cell.angle_beta   90.00
_cell.angle_gamma   90.00
#
_symmetry.space_group_name_H-M   'P 1'
#
loop_
_entity.id
_entity.type
_entity.pdbx_description
1 polymer ?
#
loop_
_entity_poly.entity_id
_entity_poly.type
_entity_poly.pdbx_seq_one_letter_code
_entity_poly.pdbx_strand_id
1 'polypeptide(L)'
;MDFTKLSAALFLALCAQSTQAASTSEDEVAALNQCILNQAISGDDTRTIKEVREYCEQQVSALSQLDKRMARERVTEENRNVLTPHHRNYILPVSYIKNPNNRPFDGFADKANKEGEPLDNVEAKYQISLKLPIYHNFEDKDQAIYMGVTLQSYWQVYNKDISSPFRETNYEPEIFWVNFLDDENVLWGDEMAFVLGISHQSNGRSQPNSRSWNRIYANFIWEYDGFVFSFKPWYRLPEDEKPADNLAKGDDNPDIHKYMGYFELSGAYRFDNDHEVGMMLRNNAGGDNRGAVQLDWSFPISGRVRGYAQYFNGYGESLIDYNAHIQRLGLGIAITDLL
;
A
#
# COMPACT_ATOMS: atom_id res chain seq x y z
N MET A 1 -3.69 25.35 -26.18
CA MET A 1 -4.86 25.68 -25.32
C MET A 1 -4.31 26.01 -23.95
N ASP A 2 -4.56 27.23 -23.49
CA ASP A 2 -3.84 27.89 -22.40
C ASP A 2 -4.32 27.36 -21.03
N PHE A 3 -3.48 26.57 -20.35
CA PHE A 3 -3.82 25.84 -19.11
C PHE A 3 -3.78 26.70 -17.83
N THR A 4 -3.55 28.00 -17.96
CA THR A 4 -3.43 28.95 -16.83
C THR A 4 -4.77 29.37 -16.22
N LYS A 5 -5.91 28.92 -16.77
CA LYS A 5 -7.25 29.28 -16.28
C LYS A 5 -8.05 28.13 -15.64
N LEU A 6 -7.46 26.94 -15.49
CA LEU A 6 -8.16 25.77 -14.93
C LEU A 6 -7.89 25.50 -13.44
N SER A 7 -7.17 26.39 -12.74
CA SER A 7 -6.72 26.16 -11.35
C SER A 7 -7.60 26.80 -10.26
N ALA A 8 -8.73 27.43 -10.60
CA ALA A 8 -9.55 28.16 -9.62
C ALA A 8 -11.01 27.66 -9.49
N ALA A 9 -11.45 26.71 -10.31
CA ALA A 9 -12.87 26.30 -10.36
C ALA A 9 -13.16 24.91 -9.77
N LEU A 10 -12.14 24.11 -9.43
CA LEU A 10 -12.35 22.75 -8.90
C LEU A 10 -12.24 22.64 -7.36
N PHE A 11 -11.87 23.71 -6.66
CA PHE A 11 -11.64 23.70 -5.21
C PHE A 11 -12.79 24.27 -4.36
N LEU A 12 -13.89 24.73 -4.97
CA LEU A 12 -14.97 25.44 -4.27
C LEU A 12 -16.36 24.80 -4.40
N ALA A 13 -16.46 23.55 -4.88
CA ALA A 13 -17.74 22.87 -5.09
C ALA A 13 -17.92 21.55 -4.31
N LEU A 14 -17.14 21.31 -3.26
CA LEU A 14 -17.23 20.09 -2.41
C LEU A 14 -17.61 20.36 -0.95
N CYS A 15 -18.02 21.59 -0.61
CA CYS A 15 -18.62 21.89 0.70
C CYS A 15 -20.14 22.07 0.57
N ALA A 16 -20.83 21.08 0.02
CA ALA A 16 -22.24 20.89 0.32
C ALA A 16 -22.31 19.79 1.38
N GLN A 17 -22.15 20.18 2.65
CA GLN A 17 -22.43 19.30 3.78
C GLN A 17 -23.93 18.98 3.78
N SER A 18 -24.29 17.83 3.20
CA SER A 18 -25.50 17.15 3.64
C SER A 18 -25.22 16.63 5.05
N THR A 19 -25.93 17.17 6.04
CA THR A 19 -26.05 16.57 7.37
C THR A 19 -26.75 15.21 7.21
N GLN A 20 -26.00 14.19 6.81
CA GLN A 20 -26.41 12.80 6.98
C GLN A 20 -26.07 12.43 8.42
N ALA A 21 -27.07 11.90 9.13
CA ALA A 21 -26.85 11.16 10.37
C ALA A 21 -25.72 10.16 10.14
N ALA A 22 -24.84 9.96 11.14
CA ALA A 22 -23.71 9.04 11.10
C ALA A 22 -24.12 7.73 10.41
N SER A 23 -23.79 7.61 9.13
CA SER A 23 -24.05 6.40 8.37
C SER A 23 -23.05 5.39 8.88
N THR A 24 -23.53 4.33 9.52
CA THR A 24 -22.73 3.13 9.76
C THR A 24 -22.02 2.78 8.47
N SER A 25 -20.70 2.61 8.53
CA SER A 25 -19.92 2.31 7.33
C SER A 25 -20.40 0.98 6.72
N GLU A 26 -20.28 0.81 5.41
CA GLU A 26 -20.63 -0.47 4.78
C GLU A 26 -19.87 -1.65 5.41
N ASP A 27 -18.66 -1.40 5.92
CA ASP A 27 -17.82 -2.37 6.62
C ASP A 27 -18.42 -2.82 7.96
N GLU A 28 -18.98 -1.90 8.74
CA GLU A 28 -19.66 -2.22 10.00
C GLU A 28 -20.92 -3.05 9.77
N VAL A 29 -21.66 -2.76 8.69
CA VAL A 29 -22.82 -3.56 8.31
C VAL A 29 -22.43 -5.01 7.97
N ALA A 30 -21.30 -5.21 7.29
CA ALA A 30 -20.81 -6.55 6.96
C ALA A 30 -20.40 -7.35 8.20
N ALA A 31 -19.64 -6.73 9.11
CA ALA A 31 -19.24 -7.36 10.38
C ALA A 31 -20.47 -7.69 11.26
N LEU A 32 -21.46 -6.78 11.31
CA LEU A 32 -22.72 -6.99 12.02
C LEU A 32 -23.48 -8.19 11.48
N ASN A 33 -23.64 -8.29 10.16
CA ASN A 33 -24.30 -9.40 9.51
C ASN A 33 -23.63 -10.74 9.83
N GLN A 34 -22.29 -10.78 9.82
CA GLN A 34 -21.53 -11.99 10.16
C GLN A 34 -21.74 -12.41 11.62
N CYS A 35 -21.70 -11.46 12.56
CA CYS A 35 -21.96 -11.76 13.97
C CYS A 35 -23.37 -12.33 14.17
N ILE A 36 -24.38 -11.73 13.54
CA ILE A 36 -25.77 -12.20 13.62
C ILE A 36 -25.88 -13.62 13.06
N LEU A 37 -25.21 -13.90 11.93
CA LEU A 37 -25.22 -15.23 11.32
C LEU A 37 -24.60 -16.29 12.25
N ASN A 38 -23.48 -15.95 12.89
CA ASN A 38 -22.82 -16.83 13.86
C ASN A 38 -23.72 -17.10 15.07
N GLN A 39 -24.37 -16.06 15.63
CA GLN A 39 -25.33 -16.22 16.72
C GLN A 39 -26.55 -17.03 16.32
N ALA A 40 -26.99 -16.97 15.06
CA ALA A 40 -28.10 -17.80 14.57
C ALA A 40 -27.72 -19.29 14.40
N ILE A 41 -26.44 -19.60 14.16
CA ILE A 41 -25.98 -20.98 13.94
C ILE A 41 -25.59 -21.66 15.25
N SER A 42 -24.93 -20.93 16.15
CA SER A 42 -24.31 -21.50 17.36
C SER A 42 -24.57 -20.70 18.63
N GLY A 43 -25.44 -19.68 18.57
CA GLY A 43 -25.79 -18.86 19.73
C GLY A 43 -26.84 -19.52 20.61
N ASP A 44 -27.28 -18.76 21.60
CA ASP A 44 -28.31 -19.18 22.55
C ASP A 44 -29.71 -19.08 21.90
N ASP A 45 -30.38 -20.22 21.74
CA ASP A 45 -31.72 -20.37 21.16
C ASP A 45 -32.81 -19.56 21.91
N THR A 46 -32.53 -19.08 23.12
CA THR A 46 -33.47 -18.29 23.93
C THR A 46 -33.42 -16.79 23.66
N ARG A 47 -32.38 -16.30 22.99
CA ARG A 47 -32.24 -14.87 22.67
C ARG A 47 -33.18 -14.47 21.54
N THR A 48 -33.85 -13.34 21.72
CA THR A 48 -34.64 -12.72 20.66
C THR A 48 -33.71 -12.11 19.60
N ILE A 49 -34.22 -11.96 18.36
CA ILE A 49 -33.46 -11.29 17.28
C ILE A 49 -33.04 -9.86 17.64
N LYS A 50 -33.84 -9.18 18.49
CA LYS A 50 -33.48 -7.85 18.99
C LYS A 50 -32.24 -7.90 19.88
N GLU A 51 -32.21 -8.83 20.84
CA GLU A 51 -31.06 -9.01 21.74
C GLU A 51 -29.80 -9.46 20.99
N VAL A 52 -29.95 -10.31 19.97
CA VAL A 52 -28.83 -10.70 19.10
C VAL A 52 -28.28 -9.51 18.33
N ARG A 53 -29.16 -8.64 17.79
CA ARG A 53 -28.74 -7.43 17.08
C ARG A 53 -28.00 -6.47 18.02
N GLU A 54 -28.58 -6.16 19.17
CA GLU A 54 -27.95 -5.26 20.16
C GLU A 54 -26.61 -5.80 20.65
N TYR A 55 -26.52 -7.11 20.91
CA TYR A 55 -25.27 -7.78 21.25
C TYR A 55 -24.23 -7.62 20.14
N CYS A 56 -24.59 -7.92 18.89
CA CYS A 56 -23.65 -7.83 17.77
C CYS A 56 -23.25 -6.41 17.42
N GLU A 57 -24.15 -5.42 17.54
CA GLU A 57 -23.82 -4.00 17.39
C GLU A 57 -22.76 -3.58 18.42
N GLN A 58 -22.94 -3.99 19.68
CA GLN A 58 -21.98 -3.71 20.73
C GLN A 58 -20.63 -4.38 20.46
N GLN A 59 -20.62 -5.66 20.06
CA GLN A 59 -19.38 -6.38 19.75
C GLN A 59 -18.63 -5.73 18.58
N VAL A 60 -19.31 -5.44 17.47
CA VAL A 60 -18.68 -4.83 16.28
C VAL A 60 -18.17 -3.43 16.58
N SER A 61 -18.90 -2.65 17.38
CA SER A 61 -18.46 -1.30 17.77
C SER A 61 -17.20 -1.30 18.64
N ALA A 62 -16.95 -2.39 19.38
CA ALA A 62 -15.80 -2.55 20.24
C ALA A 62 -14.54 -3.08 19.53
N LEU A 63 -14.67 -3.58 18.29
CA LEU A 63 -13.53 -4.11 17.54
C LEU A 63 -12.59 -2.99 17.09
N SER A 64 -11.29 -3.27 17.17
CA SER A 64 -10.24 -2.45 16.55
C SER A 64 -10.43 -2.40 15.02
N GLN A 65 -9.82 -1.43 14.35
CA GLN A 65 -9.81 -1.39 12.88
C GLN A 65 -9.10 -2.60 12.29
N LEU A 66 -8.00 -3.03 12.92
CA LEU A 66 -7.28 -4.25 12.54
C LEU A 66 -8.17 -5.50 12.62
N ASP A 67 -8.94 -5.66 13.70
CA ASP A 67 -9.88 -6.77 13.86
C ASP A 67 -11.00 -6.75 12.84
N LYS A 68 -11.56 -5.55 12.60
CA LYS A 68 -12.59 -5.37 11.57
C LYS A 68 -12.04 -5.82 10.20
N ARG A 69 -10.81 -5.44 9.85
CA ARG A 69 -10.16 -5.88 8.60
C ARG A 69 -9.94 -7.39 8.58
N MET A 70 -9.37 -7.95 9.64
CA MET A 70 -9.08 -9.37 9.75
C MET A 70 -10.35 -10.22 9.63
N ALA A 71 -11.43 -9.83 10.29
CA ALA A 71 -12.72 -10.51 10.20
C ALA A 71 -13.27 -10.50 8.76
N ARG A 72 -13.18 -9.36 8.06
CA ARG A 72 -13.61 -9.25 6.64
C ARG A 72 -12.81 -10.18 5.73
N GLU A 73 -11.49 -10.21 5.92
CA GLU A 73 -10.62 -11.06 5.12
C GLU A 73 -10.93 -12.54 5.36
N ARG A 74 -10.94 -13.01 6.62
CA ARG A 74 -11.20 -14.42 6.99
C ARG A 74 -12.52 -14.98 6.45
N VAL A 75 -13.60 -14.18 6.47
CA VAL A 75 -14.92 -14.60 5.98
C VAL A 75 -14.92 -14.90 4.48
N THR A 76 -14.06 -14.22 3.72
CA THR A 76 -14.05 -14.30 2.26
C THR A 76 -12.88 -15.08 1.68
N GLU A 77 -11.87 -15.36 2.49
CA GLU A 77 -10.59 -15.97 2.10
C GLU A 77 -10.74 -17.38 1.50
N GLU A 78 -11.69 -18.18 1.97
CA GLU A 78 -11.98 -19.52 1.43
C GLU A 78 -12.79 -19.50 0.13
N ASN A 79 -13.34 -18.35 -0.26
CA ASN A 79 -14.10 -18.23 -1.49
C ASN A 79 -13.15 -18.16 -2.69
N ARG A 80 -13.11 -19.21 -3.49
CA ARG A 80 -12.26 -19.34 -4.69
C ARG A 80 -12.43 -18.23 -5.74
N ASN A 81 -13.51 -17.45 -5.66
CA ASN A 81 -13.79 -16.34 -6.57
C ASN A 81 -13.42 -14.97 -5.98
N VAL A 82 -12.88 -14.93 -4.76
CA VAL A 82 -12.47 -13.70 -4.07
C VAL A 82 -10.94 -13.66 -4.01
N LEU A 83 -10.38 -12.49 -4.29
CA LEU A 83 -8.95 -12.21 -4.13
C LEU A 83 -8.77 -11.32 -2.91
N THR A 84 -7.94 -11.75 -1.97
CA THR A 84 -7.69 -11.00 -0.73
C THR A 84 -6.62 -9.94 -0.98
N PRO A 85 -6.89 -8.67 -0.64
CA PRO A 85 -5.90 -7.60 -0.82
C PRO A 85 -4.76 -7.70 0.21
N HIS A 86 -3.54 -7.40 -0.20
CA HIS A 86 -2.39 -7.30 0.70
C HIS A 86 -2.13 -5.85 1.11
N HIS A 87 -1.73 -5.02 0.15
CA HIS A 87 -1.71 -3.56 0.27
C HIS A 87 -2.92 -2.93 -0.45
N ARG A 88 -3.03 -1.60 -0.35
CA ARG A 88 -4.03 -0.80 -1.07
C ARG A 88 -3.98 -1.10 -2.58
N ASN A 89 -5.14 -1.37 -3.17
CA ASN A 89 -5.32 -1.53 -4.60
C ASN A 89 -5.90 -0.25 -5.17
N TYR A 90 -5.21 0.38 -6.13
CA TYR A 90 -5.60 1.69 -6.64
C TYR A 90 -5.14 1.92 -8.07
N ILE A 91 -5.81 2.89 -8.72
CA ILE A 91 -5.36 3.50 -9.97
C ILE A 91 -5.49 5.01 -9.84
N LEU A 92 -4.41 5.72 -10.18
CA LEU A 92 -4.31 7.16 -10.36
C LEU A 92 -4.19 7.42 -11.87
N PRO A 93 -5.30 7.61 -12.60
CA PRO A 93 -5.25 7.87 -14.05
C PRO A 93 -4.44 9.12 -14.37
N VAL A 94 -4.45 10.10 -13.45
CA VAL A 94 -3.69 11.34 -13.57
C VAL A 94 -2.77 11.46 -12.36
N SER A 95 -1.47 11.31 -12.61
CA SER A 95 -0.43 11.69 -11.66
C SER A 95 0.59 12.61 -12.32
N TYR A 96 0.89 13.72 -11.65
CA TYR A 96 1.85 14.72 -12.11
C TYR A 96 3.15 14.58 -11.32
N ILE A 97 4.24 14.33 -12.03
CA ILE A 97 5.62 14.28 -11.52
C ILE A 97 6.36 15.56 -11.94
N LYS A 98 6.98 16.25 -10.98
CA LYS A 98 7.62 17.55 -11.23
C LYS A 98 8.83 17.47 -12.16
N ASN A 99 9.73 16.51 -11.91
CA ASN A 99 10.94 16.28 -12.68
C ASN A 99 11.05 14.78 -12.96
N PRO A 100 10.54 14.28 -14.10
CA PRO A 100 10.69 12.88 -14.48
C PRO A 100 12.18 12.51 -14.61
N ASN A 101 12.54 11.34 -14.12
CA ASN A 101 13.87 10.78 -14.31
C ASN A 101 14.02 10.26 -15.75
N ASN A 102 14.37 11.16 -16.68
CA ASN A 102 14.56 10.83 -18.09
C ASN A 102 15.89 10.10 -18.38
N ARG A 103 16.74 9.92 -17.36
CA ARG A 103 18.04 9.25 -17.45
C ARG A 103 18.30 8.45 -16.18
N PRO A 104 17.69 7.28 -16.04
CA PRO A 104 17.99 6.40 -14.92
C PRO A 104 19.41 5.79 -14.96
N PHE A 105 20.21 6.12 -15.99
CA PHE A 105 21.59 5.66 -16.22
C PHE A 105 22.52 6.81 -16.56
N ASP A 106 23.29 7.28 -15.58
CA ASP A 106 24.35 8.26 -15.83
C ASP A 106 25.66 7.62 -16.32
N GLY A 107 25.88 6.32 -16.04
CA GLY A 107 27.13 5.60 -16.33
C GLY A 107 27.41 5.26 -17.81
N PHE A 108 26.40 5.36 -18.69
CA PHE A 108 26.53 5.08 -20.13
C PHE A 108 26.45 6.36 -20.99
N ALA A 109 26.90 7.49 -20.43
CA ALA A 109 26.89 8.81 -21.05
C ALA A 109 27.47 8.87 -22.49
N ASP A 110 28.28 7.88 -22.90
CA ASP A 110 28.92 7.82 -24.21
C ASP A 110 28.15 7.08 -25.31
N LYS A 111 27.01 6.41 -25.02
CA LYS A 111 26.30 5.58 -26.04
C LYS A 111 24.78 5.73 -26.16
N ALA A 112 24.12 6.43 -25.25
CA ALA A 112 22.67 6.72 -25.35
C ALA A 112 22.44 8.17 -25.79
N ASN A 113 21.26 8.42 -26.37
CA ASN A 113 20.81 9.74 -26.82
C ASN A 113 21.11 10.80 -25.73
N LYS A 114 21.91 11.82 -26.05
CA LYS A 114 22.35 12.87 -25.10
C LYS A 114 21.20 13.66 -24.46
N GLU A 115 19.97 13.42 -24.87
CA GLU A 115 18.77 14.12 -24.46
C GLU A 115 17.94 13.34 -23.42
N GLY A 116 18.14 12.03 -23.26
CA GLY A 116 17.33 11.17 -22.38
C GLY A 116 16.02 10.71 -23.05
N GLU A 117 15.18 9.96 -22.32
CA GLU A 117 13.84 9.62 -22.79
C GLU A 117 12.91 10.85 -22.69
N PRO A 118 12.14 11.21 -23.72
CA PRO A 118 11.26 12.39 -23.69
C PRO A 118 9.99 12.07 -22.88
N LEU A 119 10.14 11.91 -21.56
CA LEU A 119 9.06 11.59 -20.64
C LEU A 119 8.20 12.81 -20.37
N ASP A 120 6.89 12.60 -20.35
CA ASP A 120 5.92 13.60 -19.92
C ASP A 120 5.85 13.66 -18.40
N ASN A 121 5.49 14.84 -17.89
CA ASN A 121 5.22 15.06 -16.49
C ASN A 121 3.94 14.39 -15.99
N VAL A 122 3.06 13.93 -16.89
CA VAL A 122 1.79 13.28 -16.52
C VAL A 122 1.82 11.82 -16.93
N GLU A 123 1.57 10.94 -15.97
CA GLU A 123 1.46 9.50 -16.21
C GLU A 123 0.36 8.89 -15.33
N ALA A 124 -0.17 7.75 -15.74
CA ALA A 124 -1.00 6.92 -14.89
C ALA A 124 -0.11 6.13 -13.93
N LYS A 125 -0.51 6.01 -12.67
CA LYS A 125 0.13 5.18 -11.66
C LYS A 125 -0.89 4.20 -11.11
N TYR A 126 -0.56 2.93 -10.95
CA TYR A 126 -1.46 1.99 -10.27
C TYR A 126 -0.70 0.96 -9.47
N GLN A 127 -1.40 0.39 -8.50
CA GLN A 127 -0.92 -0.72 -7.69
C GLN A 127 -1.98 -1.82 -7.62
N ILE A 128 -1.53 -3.05 -7.86
CA ILE A 128 -2.31 -4.26 -7.62
C ILE A 128 -1.54 -5.06 -6.58
N SER A 129 -2.20 -5.40 -5.48
CA SER A 129 -1.56 -6.07 -4.35
C SER A 129 -2.50 -7.10 -3.73
N LEU A 130 -2.10 -8.36 -3.81
CA LEU A 130 -2.90 -9.52 -3.42
C LEU A 130 -2.10 -10.40 -2.46
N LYS A 131 -2.80 -11.10 -1.57
CA LYS A 131 -2.25 -12.18 -0.75
C LYS A 131 -3.12 -13.42 -0.82
N LEU A 132 -2.49 -14.57 -0.64
CA LEU A 132 -3.12 -15.88 -0.55
C LEU A 132 -2.58 -16.60 0.70
N PRO A 133 -3.44 -17.15 1.57
CA PRO A 133 -2.96 -18.02 2.63
C PRO A 133 -2.39 -19.29 2.01
N ILE A 134 -1.21 -19.70 2.46
CA ILE A 134 -0.60 -20.98 2.08
C ILE A 134 -0.55 -21.96 3.25
N TYR A 135 -0.71 -21.47 4.48
CA TYR A 135 -0.83 -22.31 5.67
C TYR A 135 -1.47 -21.53 6.83
N HIS A 136 -2.57 -22.02 7.41
CA HIS A 136 -3.29 -21.40 8.54
C HIS A 136 -3.67 -22.42 9.64
N ASN A 137 -3.10 -23.63 9.60
CA ASN A 137 -3.44 -24.72 10.52
C ASN A 137 -2.49 -24.74 11.73
N PHE A 138 -2.21 -23.57 12.30
CA PHE A 138 -1.50 -23.44 13.56
C PHE A 138 -2.42 -23.81 14.73
N GLU A 139 -1.84 -24.08 15.90
CA GLU A 139 -2.61 -24.31 17.14
C GLU A 139 -3.37 -23.04 17.55
N ASP A 140 -2.67 -21.92 17.44
CA ASP A 140 -3.22 -20.57 17.52
C ASP A 140 -3.82 -20.18 16.17
N LYS A 141 -5.10 -19.78 16.17
CA LYS A 141 -5.87 -19.46 14.96
C LYS A 141 -5.58 -18.07 14.42
N ASP A 142 -4.84 -17.26 15.17
CA ASP A 142 -4.47 -15.91 14.79
C ASP A 142 -3.15 -15.85 14.01
N GLN A 143 -2.61 -17.03 13.70
CA GLN A 143 -1.42 -17.23 12.89
C GLN A 143 -1.73 -17.76 11.49
N ALA A 144 -1.01 -17.22 10.51
CA ALA A 144 -1.03 -17.73 9.14
C ALA A 144 0.26 -17.40 8.38
N ILE A 145 0.56 -18.21 7.37
CA ILE A 145 1.58 -17.94 6.37
C ILE A 145 0.89 -17.58 5.07
N TYR A 146 1.33 -16.47 4.49
CA TYR A 146 0.82 -15.90 3.25
C TYR A 146 1.90 -15.87 2.18
N MET A 147 1.44 -16.01 0.93
CA MET A 147 2.16 -15.54 -0.24
C MET A 147 1.51 -14.24 -0.71
N GLY A 148 2.30 -13.16 -0.82
CA GLY A 148 1.88 -11.87 -1.32
C GLY A 148 2.50 -11.57 -2.69
N VAL A 149 1.81 -10.80 -3.52
CA VAL A 149 2.38 -10.23 -4.75
C VAL A 149 1.86 -8.80 -4.92
N THR A 150 2.79 -7.86 -5.01
CA THR A 150 2.50 -6.44 -5.27
C THR A 150 3.12 -6.00 -6.59
N LEU A 151 2.32 -5.41 -7.46
CA LEU A 151 2.74 -4.82 -8.72
C LEU A 151 2.47 -3.32 -8.66
N GLN A 152 3.48 -2.50 -8.91
CA GLN A 152 3.33 -1.06 -9.03
C GLN A 152 3.83 -0.61 -10.40
N SER A 153 2.98 0.06 -11.17
CA SER A 153 3.29 0.47 -12.55
C SER A 153 3.12 1.97 -12.77
N TYR A 154 3.97 2.50 -13.64
CA TYR A 154 4.01 3.89 -14.08
C TYR A 154 3.90 3.92 -15.61
N TRP A 155 2.81 4.48 -16.11
CA TRP A 155 2.42 4.38 -17.50
C TRP A 155 2.29 5.76 -18.14
N GLN A 156 3.12 6.02 -19.15
CA GLN A 156 3.10 7.23 -19.97
C GLN A 156 1.91 7.24 -20.95
N VAL A 157 0.70 6.94 -20.46
CA VAL A 157 -0.53 6.75 -21.26
C VAL A 157 -0.86 7.94 -22.16
N TYR A 158 -0.43 9.14 -21.79
CA TYR A 158 -0.69 10.37 -22.54
C TYR A 158 0.44 10.73 -23.52
N ASN A 159 1.62 10.12 -23.37
CA ASN A 159 2.79 10.45 -24.16
C ASN A 159 2.74 9.74 -25.51
N LYS A 160 2.13 10.40 -26.49
CA LYS A 160 1.95 9.83 -27.84
C LYS A 160 3.25 9.85 -28.64
N ASP A 161 4.19 10.71 -28.29
CA ASP A 161 5.45 10.90 -29.03
C ASP A 161 6.36 9.67 -28.94
N ILE A 162 6.23 8.87 -27.87
CA ILE A 162 6.94 7.60 -27.69
C ILE A 162 6.02 6.37 -27.63
N SER A 163 4.81 6.46 -28.18
CA SER A 163 3.84 5.34 -28.24
C SER A 163 3.30 4.87 -26.88
N SER A 164 3.17 5.79 -25.93
CA SER A 164 2.51 5.61 -24.64
C SER A 164 3.00 4.39 -23.82
N PRO A 165 4.32 4.25 -23.59
CA PRO A 165 4.90 3.06 -23.00
C PRO A 165 4.71 3.00 -21.49
N PHE A 166 4.78 1.79 -20.93
CA PHE A 166 5.10 1.63 -19.51
C PHE A 166 6.53 2.09 -19.27
N ARG A 167 6.68 3.13 -18.45
CA ARG A 167 7.99 3.64 -18.02
C ARG A 167 8.64 2.67 -17.05
N GLU A 168 7.87 2.19 -16.07
CA GLU A 168 8.37 1.28 -15.04
C GLU A 168 7.26 0.38 -14.51
N THR A 169 7.61 -0.85 -14.16
CA THR A 169 6.79 -1.72 -13.33
C THR A 169 7.68 -2.40 -12.30
N ASN A 170 7.32 -2.34 -11.02
CA ASN A 170 7.97 -3.10 -9.96
C ASN A 170 7.10 -4.29 -9.56
N TYR A 171 7.73 -5.45 -9.43
CA TYR A 171 7.14 -6.71 -9.01
C TYR A 171 7.74 -7.08 -7.66
N GLU A 172 6.88 -7.27 -6.67
CA GLU A 172 7.28 -7.60 -5.30
C GLU A 172 6.51 -8.82 -4.79
N PRO A 173 6.97 -10.04 -5.11
CA PRO A 173 6.53 -11.23 -4.40
C PRO A 173 7.11 -11.29 -2.98
N GLU A 174 6.28 -11.70 -2.03
CA GLU A 174 6.60 -11.87 -0.62
C GLU A 174 6.09 -13.22 -0.11
N ILE A 175 6.81 -13.84 0.82
CA ILE A 175 6.28 -14.91 1.68
C ILE A 175 6.47 -14.45 3.11
N PHE A 176 5.40 -14.49 3.90
CA PHE A 176 5.44 -13.98 5.26
C PHE A 176 4.51 -14.76 6.19
N TRP A 177 4.96 -14.91 7.43
CA TRP A 177 4.14 -15.32 8.54
C TRP A 177 3.60 -14.09 9.25
N VAL A 178 2.34 -14.14 9.67
CA VAL A 178 1.66 -13.13 10.49
C VAL A 178 1.11 -13.78 11.75
N ASN A 179 1.14 -13.03 12.84
CA ASN A 179 0.48 -13.35 14.09
C ASN A 179 -0.23 -12.11 14.62
N PHE A 180 -1.54 -12.18 14.79
CA PHE A 180 -2.30 -11.20 15.57
C PHE A 180 -2.26 -11.64 17.03
N LEU A 181 -1.99 -10.71 17.95
CA LEU A 181 -1.82 -11.06 19.35
C LEU A 181 -3.18 -11.11 20.04
N ASP A 182 -3.43 -12.17 20.80
CA ASP A 182 -4.57 -12.20 21.72
C ASP A 182 -4.53 -11.00 22.67
N ASP A 183 -5.70 -10.50 23.09
CA ASP A 183 -5.87 -9.37 24.02
C ASP A 183 -4.94 -9.43 25.25
N GLU A 184 -4.70 -10.65 25.78
CA GLU A 184 -3.86 -10.88 26.96
C GLU A 184 -2.35 -10.65 26.72
N ASN A 185 -1.92 -10.67 25.45
CA ASN A 185 -0.53 -10.53 25.01
C ASN A 185 -0.25 -9.14 24.40
N VAL A 186 -1.26 -8.29 24.24
CA VAL A 186 -1.11 -6.90 23.79
C VAL A 186 -0.37 -6.09 24.85
N LEU A 187 0.80 -5.54 24.47
CA LEU A 187 1.66 -4.78 25.40
C LEU A 187 1.19 -3.33 25.59
N TRP A 188 0.56 -2.76 24.57
CA TRP A 188 -0.01 -1.42 24.54
C TRP A 188 -0.98 -1.31 23.36
N GLY A 189 -1.90 -0.35 23.43
CA GLY A 189 -2.87 -0.17 22.35
C GLY A 189 -4.04 -1.12 22.45
N ASP A 190 -4.82 -1.13 21.37
CA ASP A 190 -6.06 -1.88 21.26
C ASP A 190 -5.84 -3.23 20.56
N GLU A 191 -4.87 -3.32 19.65
CA GLU A 191 -4.52 -4.53 18.90
C GLU A 191 -3.05 -4.46 18.45
N MET A 192 -2.38 -5.62 18.32
CA MET A 192 -1.00 -5.73 17.85
C MET A 192 -0.81 -6.93 16.93
N ALA A 193 -0.21 -6.71 15.76
CA ALA A 193 0.18 -7.78 14.85
C ALA A 193 1.68 -7.77 14.56
N PHE A 194 2.25 -8.96 14.42
CA PHE A 194 3.64 -9.15 14.05
C PHE A 194 3.76 -9.93 12.75
N VAL A 195 4.60 -9.45 11.84
CA VAL A 195 4.88 -10.10 10.56
C VAL A 195 6.36 -10.35 10.42
N LEU A 196 6.73 -11.56 9.99
CA LEU A 196 8.09 -11.89 9.54
C LEU A 196 8.02 -12.37 8.10
N GLY A 197 8.83 -11.79 7.22
CA GLY A 197 8.76 -12.12 5.81
C GLY A 197 10.06 -12.00 5.05
N ILE A 198 10.04 -12.57 3.86
CA ILE A 198 11.05 -12.41 2.82
C ILE A 198 10.40 -11.76 1.60
N SER A 199 11.12 -10.85 0.97
CA SER A 199 10.67 -10.07 -0.17
C SER A 199 11.73 -10.07 -1.25
N HIS A 200 11.32 -10.37 -2.48
CA HIS A 200 12.10 -10.05 -3.67
C HIS A 200 11.39 -8.91 -4.39
N GLN A 201 12.11 -7.83 -4.72
CA GLN A 201 11.54 -6.76 -5.53
C GLN A 201 12.44 -6.50 -6.72
N SER A 202 11.88 -6.53 -7.92
CA SER A 202 12.60 -6.22 -9.17
C SER A 202 11.70 -5.48 -10.15
N ASN A 203 12.30 -4.88 -11.18
CA ASN A 203 11.54 -4.19 -12.23
C ASN A 203 11.36 -5.00 -13.52
N GLY A 204 11.90 -6.22 -13.59
CA GLY A 204 11.78 -7.10 -14.75
C GLY A 204 12.42 -6.56 -16.03
N ARG A 205 13.31 -5.57 -15.94
CA ARG A 205 14.03 -5.00 -17.09
C ARG A 205 15.34 -5.73 -17.33
N SER A 206 15.82 -5.70 -18.56
CA SER A 206 17.19 -6.11 -18.90
C SER A 206 18.17 -4.95 -18.67
N GLN A 207 19.47 -5.26 -18.68
CA GLN A 207 20.52 -4.24 -18.62
C GLN A 207 20.38 -3.21 -19.77
N PRO A 208 20.70 -1.93 -19.52
CA PRO A 208 21.16 -1.39 -18.25
C PRO A 208 20.02 -1.16 -17.24
N ASN A 209 18.76 -1.10 -17.69
CA ASN A 209 17.56 -0.75 -16.93
C ASN A 209 17.16 -1.69 -15.78
N SER A 210 17.88 -2.79 -15.57
CA SER A 210 17.60 -3.78 -14.52
C SER A 210 17.79 -3.19 -13.13
N ARG A 211 16.83 -3.42 -12.25
CA ARG A 211 16.91 -3.10 -10.82
C ARG A 211 16.31 -4.24 -10.02
N SER A 212 16.99 -4.63 -8.94
CA SER A 212 16.48 -5.62 -8.00
C SER A 212 17.16 -5.55 -6.64
N TRP A 213 16.48 -6.12 -5.66
CA TRP A 213 17.03 -6.38 -4.33
C TRP A 213 16.18 -7.42 -3.61
N ASN A 214 16.80 -8.08 -2.64
CA ASN A 214 16.18 -9.10 -1.80
C ASN A 214 16.26 -8.67 -0.34
N ARG A 215 15.20 -8.91 0.44
CA ARG A 215 15.08 -8.47 1.83
C ARG A 215 14.49 -9.57 2.70
N ILE A 216 14.96 -9.63 3.94
CA ILE A 216 14.20 -10.18 5.06
C ILE A 216 13.67 -9.00 5.87
N TYR A 217 12.46 -9.08 6.40
CA TYR A 217 11.86 -7.99 7.16
C TYR A 217 11.05 -8.50 8.33
N ALA A 218 10.90 -7.61 9.31
CA ALA A 218 9.89 -7.70 10.35
C ALA A 218 8.92 -6.53 10.17
N ASN A 219 7.65 -6.70 10.51
CA ASN A 219 6.71 -5.59 10.61
C ASN A 219 5.95 -5.68 11.92
N PHE A 220 6.08 -4.65 12.74
CA PHE A 220 5.34 -4.49 13.98
C PHE A 220 4.18 -3.54 13.71
N ILE A 221 2.96 -4.03 13.82
CA ILE A 221 1.74 -3.26 13.58
C ILE A 221 1.02 -3.14 14.91
N TRP A 222 0.54 -1.95 15.25
CA TRP A 222 -0.25 -1.75 16.47
C TRP A 222 -1.30 -0.67 16.26
N GLU A 223 -2.44 -0.82 16.93
CA GLU A 223 -3.53 0.15 16.95
C GLU A 223 -3.60 0.84 18.31
N TYR A 224 -3.86 2.15 18.32
CA TYR A 224 -4.11 2.92 19.53
C TYR A 224 -5.14 4.03 19.22
N ASP A 225 -6.31 3.97 19.83
CA ASP A 225 -7.39 4.94 19.70
C ASP A 225 -7.78 5.19 18.22
N GLY A 226 -7.87 4.09 17.46
CA GLY A 226 -8.19 4.08 16.03
C GLY A 226 -7.04 4.47 15.09
N PHE A 227 -5.88 4.89 15.61
CA PHE A 227 -4.67 5.05 14.81
C PHE A 227 -3.93 3.73 14.69
N VAL A 228 -3.68 3.28 13.47
CA VAL A 228 -2.85 2.11 13.20
C VAL A 228 -1.47 2.56 12.75
N PHE A 229 -0.44 2.06 13.41
CA PHE A 229 0.95 2.32 13.10
C PHE A 229 1.66 1.04 12.69
N SER A 230 2.74 1.20 11.92
CA SER A 230 3.59 0.11 11.48
C SER A 230 5.05 0.56 11.49
N PHE A 231 5.91 -0.31 12.01
CA PHE A 231 7.36 -0.20 11.88
C PHE A 231 7.89 -1.44 11.17
N LYS A 232 8.35 -1.27 9.94
CA LYS A 232 8.86 -2.34 9.06
C LYS A 232 10.38 -2.19 8.85
N PRO A 233 11.24 -2.65 9.77
CA PRO A 233 12.68 -2.77 9.49
C PRO A 233 12.97 -3.93 8.54
N TRP A 234 14.01 -3.78 7.72
CA TRP A 234 14.49 -4.84 6.84
C TRP A 234 16.00 -4.96 6.85
N TYR A 235 16.46 -6.16 6.52
CA TYR A 235 17.84 -6.44 6.18
C TYR A 235 17.91 -6.82 4.69
N ARG A 236 18.68 -6.04 3.93
CA ARG A 236 18.97 -6.32 2.52
C ARG A 236 19.94 -7.50 2.45
N LEU A 237 19.56 -8.54 1.72
CA LEU A 237 20.44 -9.66 1.43
C LEU A 237 21.54 -9.20 0.45
N PRO A 238 22.84 -9.40 0.77
CA PRO A 238 23.93 -9.05 -0.13
C PRO A 238 23.87 -9.82 -1.45
N GLU A 239 24.27 -9.16 -2.53
CA GLU A 239 24.43 -9.74 -3.86
C GLU A 239 25.89 -9.57 -4.31
N ASP A 240 26.36 -10.45 -5.20
CA ASP A 240 27.74 -10.40 -5.71
C ASP A 240 28.01 -9.06 -6.42
N GLU A 241 29.21 -8.50 -6.25
CA GLU A 241 29.61 -7.30 -7.00
C GLU A 241 29.58 -7.54 -8.52
N LYS A 242 29.21 -6.50 -9.27
CA LYS A 242 29.24 -6.54 -10.73
C LYS A 242 30.66 -6.37 -11.26
N PRO A 243 31.13 -7.25 -12.16
CA PRO A 243 32.41 -7.05 -12.84
C PRO A 243 32.40 -5.85 -13.81
N ALA A 244 31.23 -5.52 -14.36
CA ALA A 244 30.99 -4.33 -15.21
C ALA A 244 29.49 -3.99 -15.25
N ASP A 245 29.17 -2.71 -15.37
CA ASP A 245 27.80 -2.17 -15.25
C ASP A 245 26.80 -2.74 -16.28
N ASN A 246 27.27 -3.19 -17.44
CA ASN A 246 26.43 -3.74 -18.51
C ASN A 246 26.21 -5.26 -18.41
N LEU A 247 26.75 -5.91 -17.38
CA LEU A 247 26.59 -7.35 -17.20
C LEU A 247 25.32 -7.67 -16.42
N ALA A 248 24.67 -8.76 -16.83
CA ALA A 248 23.47 -9.26 -16.18
C ALA A 248 23.75 -9.89 -14.80
N LYS A 249 25.01 -10.21 -14.49
CA LYS A 249 25.39 -10.87 -13.24
C LYS A 249 25.94 -9.86 -12.22
N GLY A 250 25.40 -9.91 -11.01
CA GLY A 250 25.81 -9.12 -9.85
C GLY A 250 24.77 -8.05 -9.49
N ASP A 251 25.08 -7.27 -8.46
CA ASP A 251 24.21 -6.27 -7.83
C ASP A 251 23.86 -5.11 -8.78
N ASP A 252 22.57 -4.98 -9.14
CA ASP A 252 22.06 -3.92 -10.03
C ASP A 252 22.08 -2.51 -9.40
N ASN A 253 22.11 -2.42 -8.08
CA ASN A 253 21.96 -1.17 -7.33
C ASN A 253 22.61 -1.29 -5.94
N PRO A 254 23.96 -1.35 -5.88
CA PRO A 254 24.68 -1.62 -4.63
C PRO A 254 24.49 -0.55 -3.56
N ASP A 255 24.20 0.69 -3.97
CA ASP A 255 23.96 1.82 -3.08
C ASP A 255 22.47 2.07 -2.77
N ILE A 256 21.56 1.14 -3.10
CA ILE A 256 20.11 1.27 -2.85
C ILE A 256 19.77 1.59 -1.39
N HIS A 257 20.54 1.04 -0.45
CA HIS A 257 20.39 1.27 1.00
C HIS A 257 20.59 2.74 1.38
N LYS A 258 21.37 3.51 0.60
CA LYS A 258 21.55 4.94 0.85
C LYS A 258 20.28 5.75 0.63
N TYR A 259 19.32 5.23 -0.14
CA TYR A 259 18.10 5.94 -0.52
C TYR A 259 16.85 5.33 0.10
N MET A 260 16.71 4.00 -0.01
CA MET A 260 15.58 3.27 0.58
C MET A 260 15.68 3.21 2.10
N GLY A 261 16.90 3.25 2.63
CA GLY A 261 17.19 3.09 4.05
C GLY A 261 17.05 1.66 4.54
N TYR A 262 16.77 1.53 5.83
CA TYR A 262 16.73 0.25 6.56
C TYR A 262 15.37 -0.05 7.18
N PHE A 263 14.44 0.89 7.10
CA PHE A 263 13.11 0.75 7.68
C PHE A 263 12.10 1.68 7.02
N GLU A 264 10.83 1.32 7.20
CA GLU A 264 9.67 2.13 6.88
C GLU A 264 8.82 2.30 8.14
N LEU A 265 8.32 3.51 8.34
CA LEU A 265 7.31 3.83 9.34
C LEU A 265 6.04 4.23 8.61
N SER A 266 4.91 3.64 8.99
CA SER A 266 3.63 3.93 8.38
C SER A 266 2.57 4.19 9.45
N GLY A 267 1.59 5.02 9.13
CA GLY A 267 0.47 5.32 10.00
C GLY A 267 -0.81 5.54 9.19
N ALA A 268 -1.94 5.09 9.70
CA ALA A 268 -3.25 5.28 9.10
C ALA A 268 -4.29 5.63 10.17
N TYR A 269 -5.27 6.44 9.79
CA TYR A 269 -6.37 6.83 10.66
C TYR A 269 -7.65 7.01 9.85
N ARG A 270 -8.74 6.41 10.35
CA ARG A 270 -10.09 6.55 9.80
C ARG A 270 -10.91 7.49 10.68
N PHE A 271 -11.53 8.49 10.06
CA PHE A 271 -12.29 9.54 10.74
C PHE A 271 -13.63 9.80 10.06
N ASP A 272 -14.36 10.80 10.58
CA ASP A 272 -15.72 11.21 10.19
C ASP A 272 -16.05 10.97 8.72
N ASN A 273 -17.22 10.36 8.49
CA ASN A 273 -17.74 9.98 7.17
C ASN A 273 -16.83 9.00 6.40
N ASP A 274 -16.19 8.09 7.14
CA ASP A 274 -15.38 7.01 6.56
C ASP A 274 -14.24 7.53 5.68
N HIS A 275 -13.65 8.68 6.02
CA HIS A 275 -12.42 9.14 5.38
C HIS A 275 -11.21 8.46 6.02
N GLU A 276 -10.19 8.15 5.22
CA GLU A 276 -8.95 7.56 5.72
C GLU A 276 -7.75 8.36 5.23
N VAL A 277 -6.86 8.70 6.16
CA VAL A 277 -5.56 9.29 5.87
C VAL A 277 -4.46 8.32 6.19
N GLY A 278 -3.43 8.29 5.35
CA GLY A 278 -2.25 7.48 5.52
C GLY A 278 -0.97 8.31 5.37
N MET A 279 0.07 7.89 6.07
CA MET A 279 1.43 8.41 5.90
C MET A 279 2.42 7.24 5.86
N MET A 280 3.40 7.32 4.98
CA MET A 280 4.60 6.50 5.01
C MET A 280 5.83 7.39 5.08
N LEU A 281 6.82 6.98 5.88
CA LEU A 281 8.12 7.59 6.03
C LEU A 281 9.22 6.54 5.85
N ARG A 282 10.23 6.87 5.06
CA ARG A 282 11.48 6.10 4.95
C ARG A 282 12.68 6.99 5.22
N ASN A 283 13.70 6.41 5.82
CA ASN A 283 14.93 7.13 6.14
C ASN A 283 16.15 6.20 6.15
N ASN A 284 17.30 6.69 5.67
CA ASN A 284 18.56 5.95 5.68
C ASN A 284 19.34 6.06 7.01
N ALA A 285 18.91 6.93 7.93
CA ALA A 285 19.55 7.22 9.22
C ALA A 285 21.07 7.51 9.12
N GLY A 286 21.53 8.02 7.97
CA GLY A 286 22.94 8.28 7.67
C GLY A 286 23.31 9.77 7.68
N GLY A 287 24.61 10.08 7.60
CA GLY A 287 25.14 11.45 7.60
C GLY A 287 24.68 12.29 6.39
N ASP A 288 24.61 11.68 5.20
CA ASP A 288 23.93 12.23 4.02
C ASP A 288 22.49 11.71 4.01
N ASN A 289 21.64 12.34 4.84
CA ASN A 289 20.30 11.85 5.11
C ASN A 289 19.42 11.89 3.84
N ARG A 290 18.86 10.72 3.48
CA ARG A 290 17.92 10.56 2.37
C ARG A 290 16.73 9.75 2.85
N GLY A 291 15.58 9.99 2.23
CA GLY A 291 14.35 9.35 2.61
C GLY A 291 13.20 9.70 1.69
N ALA A 292 12.00 9.32 2.13
CA ALA A 292 10.77 9.62 1.44
C ALA A 292 9.64 9.83 2.43
N VAL A 293 8.67 10.66 2.01
CA VAL A 293 7.35 10.75 2.62
C VAL A 293 6.30 10.49 1.56
N GLN A 294 5.29 9.70 1.92
CA GLN A 294 4.06 9.56 1.17
C GLN A 294 2.89 9.96 2.06
N LEU A 295 1.95 10.73 1.50
CA LEU A 295 0.70 11.09 2.13
C LEU A 295 -0.43 10.59 1.26
N ASP A 296 -1.40 9.96 1.88
CA ASP A 296 -2.51 9.32 1.20
C ASP A 296 -3.82 9.77 1.82
N TRP A 297 -4.83 9.99 0.98
CA TRP A 297 -6.18 10.31 1.41
C TRP A 297 -7.19 9.56 0.56
N SER A 298 -8.00 8.73 1.20
CA SER A 298 -9.15 8.08 0.57
C SER A 298 -10.46 8.51 1.21
N PHE A 299 -11.52 8.51 0.42
CA PHE A 299 -12.85 8.95 0.83
C PHE A 299 -13.94 8.19 0.06
N PRO A 300 -15.12 7.99 0.66
CA PRO A 300 -16.17 7.20 0.03
C PRO A 300 -16.71 7.89 -1.24
N ILE A 301 -16.92 7.11 -2.31
CA ILE A 301 -17.67 7.55 -3.51
C ILE A 301 -18.93 6.72 -3.66
N SER A 302 -18.80 5.40 -3.78
CA SER A 302 -19.94 4.49 -3.96
C SER A 302 -19.52 3.04 -3.76
N GLY A 303 -20.19 2.33 -2.87
CA GLY A 303 -19.88 0.93 -2.56
C GLY A 303 -18.40 0.77 -2.22
N ARG A 304 -17.76 -0.22 -2.86
CA ARG A 304 -16.32 -0.51 -2.70
C ARG A 304 -15.38 0.50 -3.37
N VAL A 305 -15.89 1.41 -4.20
CA VAL A 305 -15.05 2.38 -4.93
C VAL A 305 -14.89 3.63 -4.09
N ARG A 306 -13.63 4.00 -3.86
CA ARG A 306 -13.23 5.13 -3.03
C ARG A 306 -12.45 6.13 -3.88
N GLY A 307 -12.65 7.41 -3.65
CA GLY A 307 -11.81 8.46 -4.20
C GLY A 307 -10.45 8.40 -3.53
N TYR A 308 -9.40 8.69 -4.28
CA TYR A 308 -8.03 8.53 -3.79
C TYR A 308 -7.10 9.63 -4.28
N ALA A 309 -6.39 10.25 -3.34
CA ALA A 309 -5.34 11.21 -3.58
C ALA A 309 -4.05 10.74 -2.91
N GLN A 310 -2.94 10.89 -3.62
CA GLN A 310 -1.61 10.51 -3.13
C GLN A 310 -0.59 11.59 -3.46
N TYR A 311 0.20 11.97 -2.46
CA TYR A 311 1.39 12.81 -2.63
C TYR A 311 2.63 12.05 -2.20
N PHE A 312 3.64 11.99 -3.07
CA PHE A 312 4.94 11.40 -2.79
C PHE A 312 6.04 12.45 -2.92
N ASN A 313 6.98 12.47 -1.98
CA ASN A 313 8.15 13.35 -2.00
C ASN A 313 9.38 12.64 -1.41
N GLY A 314 10.40 12.41 -2.23
CA GLY A 314 11.67 11.83 -1.82
C GLY A 314 12.22 10.81 -2.80
N TYR A 315 12.98 9.83 -2.30
CA TYR A 315 13.69 8.84 -3.12
C TYR A 315 12.98 7.48 -3.19
N GLY A 316 13.17 6.76 -4.29
CA GLY A 316 12.68 5.38 -4.44
C GLY A 316 11.18 5.23 -4.39
N GLU A 317 10.48 6.09 -5.13
CA GLU A 317 9.07 5.86 -5.49
C GLU A 317 8.91 4.57 -6.31
N SER A 318 9.89 4.30 -7.17
CA SER A 318 10.03 3.10 -7.98
C SER A 318 11.48 2.62 -7.94
N LEU A 319 11.75 1.37 -8.33
CA LEU A 319 13.12 0.86 -8.38
C LEU A 319 13.98 1.60 -9.40
N ILE A 320 13.45 1.97 -10.57
CA ILE A 320 14.23 2.76 -11.54
C ILE A 320 14.55 4.17 -11.01
N ASP A 321 13.72 4.70 -10.11
CA ASP A 321 13.88 6.02 -9.48
C ASP A 321 14.48 5.93 -8.06
N TYR A 322 15.08 4.80 -7.67
CA TYR A 322 15.61 4.61 -6.31
C TYR A 322 16.58 5.70 -5.88
N ASN A 323 17.39 6.20 -6.81
CA ASN A 323 18.39 7.23 -6.60
C ASN A 323 17.97 8.62 -7.13
N ALA A 324 16.73 8.77 -7.59
CA ALA A 324 16.18 10.04 -8.08
C ALA A 324 15.19 10.62 -7.07
N HIS A 325 15.26 11.93 -6.86
CA HIS A 325 14.33 12.63 -5.98
C HIS A 325 13.04 12.97 -6.75
N ILE A 326 11.94 12.32 -6.38
CA ILE A 326 10.64 12.48 -7.03
C ILE A 326 9.71 13.32 -6.18
N GLN A 327 8.93 14.17 -6.85
CA GLN A 327 7.76 14.85 -6.29
C GLN A 327 6.57 14.55 -7.19
N ARG A 328 5.58 13.83 -6.66
CA ARG A 328 4.39 13.41 -7.40
C ARG A 328 3.12 13.73 -6.63
N LEU A 329 2.12 14.25 -7.33
CA LEU A 329 0.73 14.30 -6.88
C LEU A 329 -0.14 13.50 -7.83
N GLY A 330 -0.95 12.59 -7.33
CA GLY A 330 -1.87 11.80 -8.13
C GLY A 330 -3.28 11.76 -7.56
N LEU A 331 -4.25 11.64 -8.46
CA LEU A 331 -5.68 11.57 -8.16
C LEU A 331 -6.29 10.40 -8.93
N GLY A 332 -7.19 9.67 -8.28
CA GLY A 332 -7.87 8.54 -8.88
C GLY A 332 -8.81 7.83 -7.91
N ILE A 333 -8.80 6.50 -7.98
CA ILE A 333 -9.67 5.65 -7.18
C ILE A 333 -8.89 4.53 -6.49
N ALA A 334 -9.37 4.13 -5.33
CA ALA A 334 -8.94 2.95 -4.60
C ALA A 334 -10.11 1.96 -4.46
N ILE A 335 -9.78 0.68 -4.36
CA ILE A 335 -10.74 -0.42 -4.14
C ILE A 335 -10.56 -1.02 -2.74
N THR A 336 -9.40 -0.81 -2.12
CA THR A 336 -9.10 -1.30 -0.77
C THR A 336 -8.35 -0.23 -0.02
N ASP A 337 -8.74 0.04 1.20
CA ASP A 337 -8.03 0.93 2.11
C ASP A 337 -6.94 0.19 2.93
N LEU A 338 -6.26 0.90 3.82
CA LEU A 338 -5.29 0.31 4.75
C LEU A 338 -6.00 -0.33 5.94
N LEU A 339 -7.16 0.20 6.37
CA LEU A 339 -7.93 -0.22 7.54
C LEU A 339 -9.21 -1.00 7.20
#